data_AF-A0A8T0ZCZ6-F1
#
_entry.id   AF-A0A8T0ZCZ6-F1
#
_cell.length_a   1.000
_cell.length_b   1.000
_cell.length_c   1.000
_cell.angle_alpha   90.00
_cell.angle_beta   90.00
_cell.angle_gamma   90.00
#
_symmetry.space_group_name_H-M   'P 1'
#
loop_
_entity.id
_entity.type
_entity.pdbx_description
1 polymer ?
#
loop_
_entity_poly.entity_id
_entity_poly.type
_entity_poly.pdbx_seq_one_letter_code
_entity_poly.pdbx_strand_id
1 'polypeptide(L)'
;MTSQQLLVKYVAADAEAAQQNAVNQVFGVDSGYAHLMCFYHVMAKVVVDIYDLHFASAKVVYDEQVKIVLEKWSLEEQLTGFRSDFNNIWIESDFSRWQCFHTPSGYATTNNPVEQFNRLIKRDYTLHTKHKIGTLPQLLADCCGDQSVTPRTFKEPLAAVEGQS
;
A
#
# COMPACT_ATOMS: atom_id res chain seq x y z
N MET A 1 -0.42 20.11 29.19
CA MET A 1 -0.27 19.42 27.89
C MET A 1 -1.06 20.21 26.87
N THR A 2 -0.40 20.89 25.93
CA THR A 2 -1.09 21.41 24.76
C THR A 2 -1.46 20.21 23.89
N SER A 3 -2.75 19.85 23.87
CA SER A 3 -3.25 18.78 23.00
C SER A 3 -3.15 19.27 21.55
N GLN A 4 -1.99 19.07 20.92
CA GLN A 4 -1.87 19.25 19.49
C GLN A 4 -2.64 18.11 18.81
N GLN A 5 -3.66 18.49 18.05
CA GLN A 5 -4.48 17.56 17.28
C GLN A 5 -3.61 16.93 16.18
N LEU A 6 -3.66 15.60 16.07
CA LEU A 6 -2.92 14.87 15.04
C LEU A 6 -3.62 15.06 13.69
N LEU A 7 -2.97 15.75 12.76
CA LEU A 7 -3.46 15.92 11.39
C LEU A 7 -2.76 14.90 10.48
N VAL A 8 -3.55 13.97 9.94
CA VAL A 8 -3.06 12.93 9.04
C VAL A 8 -3.06 13.48 7.61
N LYS A 9 -1.97 13.28 6.85
CA LYS A 9 -1.90 13.73 5.44
C LYS A 9 -1.99 12.58 4.44
N TYR A 10 -1.43 11.43 4.78
CA TYR A 10 -1.39 10.25 3.92
C TYR A 10 -1.60 9.00 4.76
N VAL A 11 -2.37 8.05 4.22
CA VAL A 11 -2.57 6.72 4.80
C VAL A 11 -2.38 5.71 3.68
N ALA A 12 -1.47 4.76 3.86
CA ALA A 12 -1.29 3.64 2.94
C ALA A 12 -1.85 2.37 3.57
N ALA A 13 -2.81 1.72 2.90
CA ALA A 13 -3.50 0.54 3.42
C ALA A 13 -3.84 -0.46 2.31
N ASP A 14 -4.41 -1.60 2.71
CA ASP A 14 -4.84 -2.64 1.79
C ASP A 14 -6.19 -2.27 1.16
N ALA A 15 -6.56 -2.92 0.05
CA ALA A 15 -7.83 -2.68 -0.65
C ALA A 15 -9.00 -3.31 0.10
N GLU A 16 -9.29 -2.77 1.27
CA GLU A 16 -10.29 -3.29 2.20
C GLU A 16 -11.14 -2.13 2.76
N ALA A 17 -12.45 -2.25 2.59
CA ALA A 17 -13.38 -1.17 2.90
C ALA A 17 -13.48 -0.89 4.40
N ALA A 18 -13.37 -1.90 5.27
CA ALA A 18 -13.40 -1.67 6.71
C ALA A 18 -12.18 -0.87 7.20
N GLN A 19 -10.99 -1.10 6.63
CA GLN A 19 -9.80 -0.28 6.88
C GLN A 19 -10.04 1.17 6.46
N GLN A 20 -10.50 1.41 5.24
CA GLN A 20 -10.77 2.77 4.75
C GLN A 20 -11.84 3.49 5.59
N ASN A 21 -12.92 2.78 5.94
CA ASN A 21 -14.00 3.31 6.75
C ASN A 21 -13.57 3.65 8.17
N ALA A 22 -12.75 2.80 8.80
CA ALA A 22 -12.21 3.06 10.13
C ALA A 22 -11.31 4.31 10.15
N VAL A 23 -10.44 4.46 9.15
CA VAL A 23 -9.58 5.65 9.03
C VAL A 23 -10.43 6.91 8.76
N ASN A 24 -11.42 6.82 7.86
CA ASN A 24 -12.35 7.91 7.59
C ASN A 24 -13.14 8.35 8.84
N GLN A 25 -13.60 7.39 9.65
CA GLN A 25 -14.36 7.68 10.87
C GLN A 25 -13.53 8.45 11.90
N VAL A 26 -12.25 8.13 12.04
CA VAL A 26 -11.38 8.71 13.07
C VAL A 26 -10.72 10.01 12.60
N PHE A 27 -10.27 10.06 11.35
CA PHE A 27 -9.44 11.17 10.85
C PHE A 27 -10.12 12.01 9.76
N GLY A 28 -11.18 11.52 9.12
CA GLY A 28 -11.80 12.18 7.97
C GLY A 28 -12.52 13.50 8.28
N VAL A 29 -12.87 13.76 9.54
CA VAL A 29 -13.52 15.02 9.97
C VAL A 29 -12.51 16.17 10.03
N ASP A 30 -11.30 15.88 10.51
CA ASP A 30 -10.29 16.89 10.84
C ASP A 30 -9.12 16.93 9.85
N SER A 31 -8.98 15.90 9.00
CA SER A 31 -7.85 15.74 8.08
C SER A 31 -8.32 15.48 6.65
N GLY A 32 -7.95 16.37 5.72
CA GLY A 32 -8.07 16.12 4.27
C GLY A 32 -6.95 15.20 3.77
N TYR A 33 -6.93 13.96 4.24
CA TYR A 33 -5.84 13.02 3.97
C TYR A 33 -6.06 12.22 2.66
N ALA A 34 -4.96 11.79 2.03
CA ALA A 34 -5.02 10.91 0.88
C ALA A 34 -4.87 9.44 1.31
N HIS A 35 -5.88 8.63 0.99
CA HIS A 35 -5.79 7.18 1.11
C HIS A 35 -5.08 6.63 -0.13
N LEU A 36 -3.90 6.04 0.08
CA LEU A 36 -3.03 5.46 -0.91
C LEU A 36 -3.13 3.94 -0.85
N MET A 37 -3.05 3.30 -2.00
CA MET A 37 -3.15 1.86 -2.13
C MET A 37 -1.79 1.23 -2.33
N CYS A 38 -1.57 0.07 -1.69
CA CYS A 38 -0.32 -0.66 -1.85
C CYS A 38 -0.24 -1.36 -3.22
N PHE A 39 0.84 -1.08 -3.95
CA PHE A 39 1.12 -1.62 -5.29
C PHE A 39 1.15 -3.15 -5.36
N TYR A 40 1.68 -3.85 -4.36
CA TYR A 40 1.80 -5.32 -4.38
C TYR A 40 0.45 -6.04 -4.49
N HIS A 41 -0.65 -5.46 -4.00
CA HIS A 41 -1.99 -6.05 -4.10
C HIS A 41 -2.56 -6.00 -5.52
N VAL A 42 -2.05 -5.12 -6.37
CA VAL A 42 -2.47 -4.97 -7.76
C VAL A 42 -1.83 -6.06 -8.64
N MET A 43 -0.78 -6.73 -8.17
CA MET A 43 0.04 -7.64 -8.97
C MET A 43 -0.62 -9.02 -9.17
N ALA A 44 -1.21 -9.24 -10.35
CA ALA A 44 -1.56 -10.56 -10.90
C ALA A 44 -0.96 -10.74 -12.30
N LYS A 45 -1.23 -11.88 -12.97
CA LYS A 45 -0.66 -12.45 -14.24
C LYS A 45 -0.20 -11.52 -15.39
N VAL A 46 -0.52 -10.24 -15.35
CA VAL A 46 -0.21 -9.15 -16.30
C VAL A 46 0.76 -8.13 -15.69
N VAL A 47 1.81 -8.67 -15.04
CA VAL A 47 2.80 -7.96 -14.21
C VAL A 47 3.43 -6.74 -14.90
N VAL A 48 3.74 -6.84 -16.19
CA VAL A 48 4.44 -5.76 -16.92
C VAL A 48 3.53 -4.56 -17.16
N ASP A 49 2.32 -4.79 -17.66
CA ASP A 49 1.37 -3.72 -17.97
C ASP A 49 0.99 -2.94 -16.69
N ILE A 50 0.81 -3.66 -15.57
CA ILE A 50 0.51 -3.07 -14.27
C ILE A 50 1.70 -2.29 -13.71
N TYR A 51 2.93 -2.78 -13.93
CA TYR A 51 4.15 -2.09 -13.52
C TYR A 51 4.28 -0.74 -14.24
N ASP A 52 4.07 -0.72 -15.55
CA ASP A 52 4.15 0.51 -16.35
C ASP A 52 3.10 1.53 -15.89
N LEU A 53 1.88 1.09 -15.60
CA LEU A 53 0.82 1.93 -15.05
C LEU A 53 1.17 2.49 -13.66
N HIS A 54 1.78 1.68 -12.78
CA HIS A 54 2.19 2.14 -11.46
C HIS A 54 3.28 3.20 -11.52
N PHE A 55 4.26 3.00 -12.40
CA PHE A 55 5.42 3.90 -12.57
C PHE A 55 5.19 5.02 -13.58
N ALA A 56 3.95 5.24 -14.02
CA ALA A 56 3.58 6.41 -14.79
C ALA A 56 4.09 7.68 -14.08
N SER A 57 4.72 8.59 -14.83
CA SER A 57 5.35 9.78 -14.26
C SER A 57 4.35 10.86 -13.87
N ALA A 58 3.14 10.82 -14.44
CA ALA A 58 2.06 11.77 -14.18
C ALA A 58 0.70 11.18 -14.57
N LYS A 59 -0.37 11.81 -14.08
CA LYS A 59 -1.75 11.41 -14.39
C LYS A 59 -2.04 11.34 -15.90
N VAL A 60 -1.52 12.29 -16.68
CA VAL A 60 -1.74 12.31 -18.15
C VAL A 60 -1.15 11.07 -18.83
N VAL A 61 0.05 10.65 -18.41
CA VAL A 61 0.71 9.45 -18.94
C VAL A 61 -0.08 8.20 -18.53
N TYR A 62 -0.54 8.15 -17.29
CA TYR A 62 -1.39 7.06 -16.80
C TYR A 62 -2.71 6.95 -17.58
N ASP A 63 -3.41 8.07 -17.80
CA ASP A 63 -4.70 8.09 -18.50
C ASP A 63 -4.57 7.63 -19.97
N GLU A 64 -3.40 7.80 -20.59
CA GLU A 64 -3.10 7.28 -21.92
C GLU A 64 -2.76 5.79 -21.87
N GLN A 65 -1.85 5.38 -20.98
CA GLN A 65 -1.41 4.00 -20.83
C GLN A 65 -2.57 3.07 -20.42
N VAL A 66 -3.46 3.51 -19.53
CA VAL A 66 -4.56 2.67 -19.05
C VAL A 66 -5.53 2.30 -20.16
N LYS A 67 -5.76 3.20 -21.13
CA LYS A 67 -6.58 2.91 -22.31
C LYS A 67 -5.93 1.82 -23.17
N ILE A 68 -4.63 1.95 -23.42
CA ILE A 68 -3.84 0.99 -24.21
C ILE A 68 -3.85 -0.38 -23.54
N VAL A 69 -3.63 -0.44 -22.23
CA VAL A 69 -3.62 -1.69 -21.46
C VAL A 69 -5.00 -2.36 -21.46
N LEU A 70 -6.08 -1.59 -21.21
CA LEU A 70 -7.44 -2.14 -21.22
C LEU A 70 -7.86 -2.61 -22.61
N GLU A 71 -7.43 -1.94 -23.68
CA GLU A 71 -7.66 -2.37 -25.06
C GLU A 71 -6.89 -3.65 -25.36
N LYS A 72 -5.60 -3.72 -25.01
CA LYS A 72 -4.77 -4.93 -25.14
C LYS A 72 -5.42 -6.12 -24.44
N TRP A 73 -5.84 -5.97 -23.18
CA TRP A 73 -6.51 -7.05 -22.44
C TRP A 73 -7.89 -7.40 -22.98
N SER A 74 -8.54 -6.51 -23.74
CA SER A 74 -9.82 -6.82 -24.40
C SER A 74 -9.69 -7.81 -25.56
N LEU A 75 -8.48 -7.95 -26.13
CA LEU A 75 -8.19 -8.89 -27.21
C LEU A 75 -8.01 -10.33 -26.71
N GLU A 76 -7.88 -10.52 -25.40
CA GLU A 76 -7.62 -11.80 -24.76
C GLU A 76 -8.85 -12.27 -23.98
N GLU A 77 -9.60 -13.23 -24.53
CA GLU A 77 -10.85 -13.71 -23.91
C GLU A 77 -10.63 -14.18 -22.47
N GLN A 78 -9.50 -14.86 -22.20
CA GLN A 78 -9.10 -15.31 -20.86
C GLN A 78 -8.92 -14.18 -19.82
N LEU A 79 -8.71 -12.94 -20.27
CA LEU A 79 -8.54 -11.77 -19.40
C LEU A 79 -9.83 -10.99 -19.19
N THR A 80 -10.95 -11.35 -19.83
CA THR A 80 -12.20 -10.57 -19.77
C THR A 80 -12.67 -10.32 -18.34
N GLY A 81 -12.73 -11.37 -17.50
CA GLY A 81 -13.12 -11.24 -16.10
C GLY A 81 -12.13 -10.38 -15.30
N PHE A 82 -10.84 -10.67 -15.46
CA PHE A 82 -9.77 -9.92 -14.80
C PHE A 82 -9.79 -8.43 -15.18
N ARG A 83 -9.96 -8.10 -16.46
CA ARG A 83 -10.06 -6.72 -16.97
C ARG A 83 -11.24 -6.00 -16.34
N SER A 84 -12.40 -6.65 -16.28
CA SER A 84 -13.61 -6.08 -15.66
C SER A 84 -13.37 -5.78 -14.18
N ASP A 85 -12.86 -6.75 -13.43
CA ASP A 85 -12.56 -6.60 -12.00
C ASP A 85 -11.52 -5.50 -11.78
N PHE A 86 -10.48 -5.48 -12.61
CA PHE A 86 -9.42 -4.49 -12.53
C PHE A 86 -9.94 -3.07 -12.78
N ASN A 87 -10.75 -2.87 -13.80
CA ASN A 87 -11.34 -1.58 -14.10
C ASN A 87 -12.23 -1.09 -12.95
N ASN A 88 -13.11 -1.96 -12.45
CA ASN A 88 -14.05 -1.60 -11.40
C ASN A 88 -13.34 -1.26 -10.07
N ILE A 89 -12.30 -2.03 -9.70
CA ILE A 89 -11.63 -1.88 -8.40
C ILE A 89 -10.48 -0.86 -8.48
N TRP A 90 -9.58 -0.99 -9.44
CA TRP A 90 -8.32 -0.26 -9.45
C TRP A 90 -8.34 1.01 -10.31
N ILE A 91 -9.38 1.24 -11.11
CA ILE A 91 -9.50 2.43 -11.96
C ILE A 91 -10.68 3.29 -11.51
N GLU A 92 -11.87 2.71 -11.37
CA GLU A 92 -13.11 3.47 -11.15
C GLU A 92 -13.48 3.66 -9.67
N SER A 93 -12.94 2.84 -8.76
CA SER A 93 -13.26 2.96 -7.33
C SER A 93 -12.37 3.95 -6.56
N ASP A 94 -12.70 4.14 -5.29
CA ASP A 94 -11.90 4.90 -4.33
C ASP A 94 -10.52 4.28 -4.05
N PHE A 95 -10.28 3.02 -4.46
CA PHE A 95 -8.99 2.33 -4.39
C PHE A 95 -8.10 2.59 -5.62
N SER A 96 -8.41 3.59 -6.44
CA SER A 96 -7.67 3.91 -7.67
C SER A 96 -6.29 4.54 -7.45
N ARG A 97 -5.97 5.00 -6.23
CA ARG A 97 -4.73 5.74 -5.91
C ARG A 97 -3.55 4.82 -5.56
N TRP A 98 -3.14 3.99 -6.50
CA TRP A 98 -1.98 3.08 -6.35
C TRP A 98 -0.77 3.50 -7.17
N GLN A 99 -0.84 4.55 -8.00
CA GLN A 99 0.27 4.99 -8.87
C GLN A 99 1.30 5.82 -8.11
N CYS A 100 2.58 5.72 -8.52
CA CYS A 100 3.71 6.40 -7.87
C CYS A 100 3.54 7.91 -7.79
N PHE A 101 2.95 8.55 -8.79
CA PHE A 101 2.77 10.01 -8.83
C PHE A 101 1.79 10.55 -7.76
N HIS A 102 1.02 9.69 -7.09
CA HIS A 102 0.22 10.09 -5.91
C HIS A 102 1.03 10.15 -4.63
N THR A 103 2.19 9.49 -4.58
CA THR A 103 3.04 9.40 -3.40
C THR A 103 4.06 10.54 -3.42
N PRO A 104 4.17 11.35 -2.35
CA PRO A 104 5.19 12.40 -2.29
C PRO A 104 6.62 11.81 -2.31
N SER A 105 7.57 12.62 -2.78
CA SER A 105 8.99 12.22 -2.80
C SER A 105 9.48 11.86 -1.39
N GLY A 106 10.22 10.75 -1.28
CA GLY A 106 10.77 10.24 -0.02
C GLY A 106 9.83 9.33 0.78
N TYR A 107 8.59 9.09 0.32
CA TYR A 107 7.66 8.15 0.94
C TYR A 107 7.70 6.77 0.26
N ALA A 108 7.30 5.73 0.98
CA ALA A 108 7.26 4.37 0.44
C ALA A 108 6.22 4.26 -0.68
N THR A 109 6.67 3.91 -1.88
CA THR A 109 5.85 3.81 -3.09
C THR A 109 5.42 2.38 -3.43
N THR A 110 6.19 1.38 -2.99
CA THR A 110 6.04 0.00 -3.45
C THR A 110 5.72 -1.00 -2.36
N ASN A 111 6.23 -0.84 -1.14
CA ASN A 111 5.86 -1.70 0.00
C ASN A 111 5.07 -0.90 1.03
N ASN A 112 3.99 -1.50 1.53
CA ASN A 112 3.39 -1.04 2.77
C ASN A 112 4.23 -1.65 3.91
N PRO A 113 4.71 -0.87 4.90
CA PRO A 113 5.35 -1.43 6.09
C PRO A 113 4.52 -2.53 6.77
N VAL A 114 3.19 -2.48 6.59
CA VAL A 114 2.28 -3.54 7.02
C VAL A 114 2.58 -4.89 6.40
N GLU A 115 3.11 -4.95 5.16
CA GLU A 115 3.40 -6.22 4.49
C GLU A 115 4.61 -6.92 5.08
N GLN A 116 5.66 -6.15 5.38
CA GLN A 116 6.82 -6.68 6.08
C GLN A 116 6.42 -7.13 7.50
N PHE A 117 5.57 -6.36 8.17
CA PHE A 117 5.02 -6.71 9.48
C PHE A 117 4.14 -7.98 9.42
N ASN A 118 3.23 -8.05 8.46
CA ASN A 118 2.37 -9.21 8.22
C ASN A 118 3.19 -10.44 7.83
N ARG A 119 4.28 -10.28 7.08
CA ARG A 119 5.19 -11.36 6.73
C ARG A 119 5.90 -11.91 7.96
N LEU A 120 6.35 -11.05 8.88
CA LEU A 120 6.95 -11.48 10.15
C LEU A 120 5.94 -12.26 10.99
N ILE A 121 4.71 -11.74 11.17
CA ILE A 121 3.65 -12.44 11.91
C ILE A 121 3.35 -13.80 11.28
N LYS A 122 3.17 -13.84 9.96
CA LYS A 122 2.87 -15.07 9.22
C LYS A 122 3.99 -16.10 9.35
N ARG A 123 5.25 -15.67 9.29
CA ARG A 123 6.42 -16.55 9.36
C ARG A 123 6.67 -17.07 10.76
N ASP A 124 6.68 -16.18 11.76
CA ASP A 124 7.25 -16.48 13.07
C ASP A 124 6.20 -16.87 14.12
N TYR A 125 4.95 -16.37 13.99
CA TYR A 125 3.93 -16.52 15.03
C TYR A 125 2.77 -17.40 14.59
N THR A 126 2.39 -17.38 13.31
CA THR A 126 1.31 -18.24 12.80
C THR A 126 1.81 -19.39 11.93
N LEU A 127 3.10 -19.44 11.61
CA LEU A 127 3.70 -20.46 10.74
C LEU A 127 2.90 -20.69 9.44
N HIS A 128 2.32 -19.63 8.89
CA HIS A 128 1.42 -19.65 7.73
C HIS A 128 0.15 -20.51 7.91
N THR A 129 -0.31 -20.74 9.15
CA THR A 129 -1.51 -21.53 9.46
C THR A 129 -2.63 -20.68 10.05
N LYS A 130 -3.89 -21.09 9.80
CA LYS A 130 -5.07 -20.44 10.38
C LYS A 130 -5.24 -20.85 11.84
N HIS A 131 -5.44 -19.88 12.71
CA HIS A 131 -5.60 -20.07 14.14
C HIS A 131 -7.04 -19.78 14.59
N LYS A 132 -7.44 -20.33 15.74
CA LYS A 132 -8.71 -19.94 16.36
C LYS A 132 -8.61 -18.50 16.84
N ILE A 133 -9.73 -17.77 16.78
CA ILE A 133 -9.77 -16.36 17.20
C ILE A 133 -9.25 -16.17 18.64
N GLY A 134 -9.52 -17.10 19.55
CA GLY A 134 -9.04 -17.03 20.94
C GLY A 134 -7.54 -17.17 21.14
N THR A 135 -6.81 -17.74 20.17
CA THR A 135 -5.34 -17.85 20.21
C THR A 135 -4.62 -16.66 19.59
N LEU A 136 -5.32 -15.85 18.77
CA LEU A 136 -4.72 -14.71 18.08
C LEU A 136 -4.26 -13.59 19.04
N PRO A 137 -4.99 -13.20 20.09
CA PRO A 137 -4.54 -12.15 21.01
C PRO A 137 -3.21 -12.48 21.69
N GLN A 138 -2.99 -13.75 22.08
CA GLN A 138 -1.74 -14.16 22.72
C GLN A 138 -0.57 -14.09 21.74
N LEU A 139 -0.74 -14.63 20.52
CA LEU A 139 0.30 -14.56 19.48
C LEU A 139 0.68 -13.12 19.12
N LEU A 140 -0.30 -12.21 19.08
CA LEU A 140 -0.05 -10.79 18.86
C LEU A 140 0.65 -10.13 20.07
N ALA A 141 0.29 -10.51 21.30
CA ALA A 141 0.95 -10.01 22.50
C ALA A 141 2.42 -10.46 22.57
N ASP A 142 2.69 -11.73 22.25
CA ASP A 142 4.05 -12.28 22.18
C ASP A 142 4.87 -11.54 21.12
N CYS A 143 4.29 -11.31 19.93
CA CYS A 143 4.91 -10.51 18.88
C CYS A 143 5.24 -9.09 19.33
N CYS A 144 4.33 -8.41 20.04
CA CYS A 144 4.59 -7.07 20.57
C CYS A 144 5.74 -7.09 21.59
N GLY A 145 5.77 -8.10 22.47
CA GLY A 145 6.85 -8.30 23.44
C GLY A 145 8.21 -8.41 22.77
N ASP A 146 8.34 -9.35 21.84
CA ASP A 146 9.60 -9.61 21.13
C ASP A 146 10.06 -8.42 20.29
N GLN A 147 9.14 -7.75 19.59
CA GLN A 147 9.47 -6.56 18.78
C GLN A 147 9.89 -5.36 19.63
N SER A 148 9.41 -5.26 20.88
CA SER A 148 9.75 -4.15 21.78
C SER A 148 11.20 -4.20 22.30
N VAL A 149 11.77 -5.40 22.37
CA VAL A 149 13.15 -5.63 22.86
C VAL A 149 14.17 -5.87 21.75
N THR A 150 13.70 -5.99 20.50
CA THR A 150 14.58 -6.20 19.35
C THR A 150 15.34 -4.91 19.01
N PRO A 151 16.68 -4.88 19.12
CA PRO A 151 17.46 -3.69 18.77
C PRO A 151 17.33 -3.39 17.28
N ARG A 152 16.93 -2.15 16.94
CA ARG A 152 16.91 -1.66 15.56
C ARG A 152 18.10 -0.75 15.33
N THR A 153 19.02 -1.16 14.47
CA THR A 153 20.13 -0.31 14.04
C THR A 153 19.60 0.75 13.08
N PHE A 154 19.64 2.02 13.49
CA PHE A 154 19.35 3.12 12.56
C PHE A 154 20.49 3.22 11.55
N LYS A 155 20.16 3.28 10.25
CA LYS A 155 21.15 3.62 9.23
C LYS A 155 21.48 5.10 9.38
N GLU A 156 22.75 5.42 9.61
CA GLU A 156 23.21 6.81 9.59
C GLU A 156 22.97 7.42 8.20
N PRO A 157 22.58 8.70 8.12
CA PRO A 157 22.45 9.38 6.84
C PRO A 157 23.80 9.34 6.12
N LEU A 158 23.82 8.92 4.86
CA LEU A 158 24.98 9.11 4.01
C LEU A 158 25.26 10.61 3.96
N ALA A 159 26.42 11.03 4.48
CA ALA A 159 26.85 12.42 4.46
C ALA A 159 26.75 12.93 3.01
N ALA A 160 26.06 14.06 2.84
CA ALA A 160 26.00 14.75 1.57
C ALA A 160 27.43 15.04 1.13
N VAL A 161 27.84 14.48 -0.02
CA VAL A 161 29.08 14.87 -0.67
C VAL A 161 28.85 16.30 -1.17
N GLU A 162 29.33 17.28 -0.41
CA GLU A 162 29.42 18.66 -0.86
C GLU A 162 30.32 18.68 -2.11
N GLY A 163 29.73 19.06 -3.24
CA GLY A 163 30.45 19.29 -4.48
C GLY A 163 31.49 20.41 -4.28
N GLN A 164 32.75 20.08 -4.52
CA GLN A 164 33.80 21.06 -4.68
C GLN A 164 33.60 21.85 -5.97
N SER A 165 34.02 23.11 -5.87
CA SER A 165 33.81 24.27 -6.75
C SER A 165 34.25 24.12 -8.20
#